data_AF-A0A6A5T3D3-F1
#
_entry.id   AF-A0A6A5T3D3-F1
#
_cell.length_a   1.000
_cell.length_b   1.000
_cell.length_c   1.000
_cell.angle_alpha   90.00
_cell.angle_beta   90.00
_cell.angle_gamma   90.00
#
_symmetry.space_group_name_H-M   'P 1'
#
loop_
_entity.id
_entity.type
_entity.pdbx_description
1 polymer ?
#
loop_
_entity_poly.entity_id
_entity_poly.type
_entity_poly.pdbx_seq_one_letter_code
_entity_poly.pdbx_strand_id
1 'polypeptide(L)'
;MPTRKTGYGSATAPPPPAKATKTNVPSKTTSSKPAPPMTVPARSPTSQATTAPILRAKEYLNPPPFTYAPEIAVPARKSDQHVVKWLWKAGRAYLTFYKTGISHVRQTSQLAKTLREKAAKTPDKDTSEILTRAEWQIVRRSRKDALRLPAFGVLVLLLGEWLPLVVLYITPLIPEACRIPQQVQRSITKLEDKRQDRLRRVSLDAMRLMSKDRRPVGAMNMDMPSFQNDAKPVPWSEMKNMQWKDMTLFELMLFAAQHDCYPRVFDWLHATPPKWLLQRNVRKTLAYLKRDDELVERDGGWSALGKEEVERACVERGIAVVGKREDELRKALAVQVRGGKF
;
A
#
# COMPACT_ATOMS: atom_id res chain seq x y z
N MET A 1 39.36 13.70 -8.31
CA MET A 1 39.13 13.64 -6.85
C MET A 1 37.87 12.83 -6.56
N PRO A 2 37.96 11.55 -6.15
CA PRO A 2 36.79 10.71 -5.90
C PRO A 2 36.33 10.76 -4.43
N THR A 3 35.09 11.19 -4.18
CA THR A 3 34.54 11.26 -2.82
C THR A 3 33.91 9.95 -2.36
N ARG A 4 34.61 9.34 -1.40
CA ARG A 4 34.26 8.23 -0.49
C ARG A 4 32.75 8.05 -0.22
N LYS A 5 32.22 6.85 -0.50
CA LYS A 5 30.93 6.38 0.03
C LYS A 5 31.10 5.91 1.48
N THR A 6 30.26 6.39 2.40
CA THR A 6 30.16 5.88 3.77
C THR A 6 29.05 4.83 3.84
N GLY A 7 29.42 3.59 4.16
CA GLY A 7 28.45 2.53 4.44
C GLY A 7 28.19 2.41 5.94
N TYR A 8 26.93 2.31 6.34
CA TYR A 8 26.54 1.84 7.67
C TYR A 8 26.01 0.42 7.54
N GLY A 9 26.80 -0.55 8.01
CA GLY A 9 26.39 -1.93 8.21
C GLY A 9 26.58 -2.29 9.67
N SER A 10 25.48 -2.54 10.38
CA SER A 10 25.48 -3.14 11.72
C SER A 10 24.79 -4.50 11.63
N ALA A 11 25.59 -5.56 11.53
CA ALA A 11 25.09 -6.93 11.59
C ALA A 11 24.95 -7.34 13.07
N THR A 12 23.79 -7.84 13.45
CA THR A 12 23.56 -8.47 14.76
C THR A 12 23.05 -9.88 14.54
N ALA A 13 23.79 -10.88 15.02
CA ALA A 13 23.46 -12.29 14.85
C ALA A 13 22.34 -12.74 15.82
N PRO A 14 21.52 -13.75 15.45
CA PRO A 14 20.49 -14.29 16.33
C PRO A 14 21.08 -15.26 17.40
N PRO A 15 20.47 -15.35 18.59
CA PRO A 15 20.87 -16.31 19.62
C PRO A 15 20.42 -17.76 19.31
N PRO A 16 21.12 -18.78 19.83
CA PRO A 16 20.84 -20.20 19.56
C PRO A 16 19.65 -20.77 20.35
N PRO A 17 19.07 -21.91 19.91
CA PRO A 17 17.86 -22.49 20.51
C PRO A 17 18.11 -23.27 21.81
N ALA A 18 17.24 -23.05 22.81
CA ALA A 18 17.23 -23.82 24.05
C ALA A 18 16.62 -25.22 23.86
N LYS A 19 17.17 -26.22 24.54
CA LYS A 19 16.78 -27.64 24.43
C LYS A 19 15.57 -27.96 25.32
N ALA A 20 14.76 -28.93 24.89
CA ALA A 20 13.65 -29.46 25.66
C ALA A 20 14.13 -30.36 26.83
N THR A 21 13.37 -30.37 27.92
CA THR A 21 13.46 -31.38 28.99
C THR A 21 12.07 -31.97 29.25
N LYS A 22 12.02 -33.27 29.51
CA LYS A 22 10.80 -34.08 29.56
C LYS A 22 10.47 -34.54 30.99
N THR A 23 9.16 -34.64 31.27
CA THR A 23 8.50 -35.56 32.24
C THR A 23 8.88 -35.46 33.73
N ASN A 24 7.89 -35.20 34.60
CA ASN A 24 7.39 -36.24 35.51
C ASN A 24 6.08 -35.85 36.23
N VAL A 25 5.21 -36.87 36.35
CA VAL A 25 3.92 -36.97 37.06
C VAL A 25 4.00 -38.39 37.65
N PRO A 26 3.74 -38.67 38.96
CA PRO A 26 2.37 -38.63 39.49
C PRO A 26 2.18 -38.38 41.00
N SER A 27 0.94 -38.11 41.41
CA SER A 27 0.19 -38.96 42.37
C SER A 27 -1.26 -38.48 42.58
N LYS A 28 -2.17 -39.43 42.81
CA LYS A 28 -3.56 -39.20 43.26
C LYS A 28 -3.60 -39.05 44.79
N THR A 29 -4.66 -38.46 45.35
CA THR A 29 -5.57 -39.03 46.39
C THR A 29 -6.77 -38.07 46.62
N THR A 30 -7.77 -38.49 47.39
CA THR A 30 -9.21 -38.22 47.21
C THR A 30 -9.90 -37.18 48.13
N SER A 31 -11.00 -36.63 47.60
CA SER A 31 -12.31 -36.35 48.25
C SER A 31 -12.48 -35.36 49.42
N SER A 32 -13.35 -34.37 49.22
CA SER A 32 -14.55 -34.12 50.07
C SER A 32 -15.59 -33.22 49.35
N LYS A 33 -16.87 -33.29 49.77
CA LYS A 33 -18.07 -32.56 49.26
C LYS A 33 -19.02 -32.39 50.47
N PRO A 34 -19.61 -31.20 50.79
CA PRO A 34 -20.81 -30.61 50.12
C PRO A 34 -20.70 -29.07 49.93
N ALA A 35 -21.69 -28.27 49.49
CA ALA A 35 -23.13 -28.42 49.19
C ALA A 35 -23.53 -27.52 47.97
N PRO A 36 -24.80 -27.48 47.48
CA PRO A 36 -25.17 -26.74 46.25
C PRO A 36 -25.83 -25.37 46.50
N PRO A 37 -25.79 -24.48 45.48
CA PRO A 37 -26.91 -23.56 45.24
C PRO A 37 -27.38 -23.50 43.78
N MET A 38 -28.70 -23.68 43.61
CA MET A 38 -29.60 -23.05 42.63
C MET A 38 -29.12 -22.89 41.16
N THR A 39 -29.53 -23.83 40.30
CA THR A 39 -29.41 -23.71 38.85
C THR A 39 -30.41 -22.70 38.28
N VAL A 40 -29.96 -21.50 37.93
CA VAL A 40 -30.69 -20.59 37.03
C VAL A 40 -30.24 -20.90 35.59
N PRO A 41 -31.13 -21.15 34.62
CA PRO A 41 -30.71 -21.46 33.26
C PRO A 41 -30.11 -20.24 32.58
N ALA A 42 -28.78 -20.21 32.46
CA ALA A 42 -28.05 -19.17 31.76
C ALA A 42 -28.40 -19.19 30.26
N ARG A 43 -29.21 -18.22 29.84
CA ARG A 43 -29.62 -18.03 28.44
C ARG A 43 -28.40 -17.65 27.59
N SER A 44 -27.81 -18.62 26.90
CA SER A 44 -26.71 -18.40 25.96
C SER A 44 -27.09 -17.35 24.90
N PRO A 45 -26.34 -16.25 24.75
CA PRO A 45 -26.60 -15.28 23.69
C PRO A 45 -26.20 -15.86 22.32
N THR A 46 -27.16 -15.88 21.39
CA THR A 46 -27.01 -16.41 20.04
C THR A 46 -25.99 -15.61 19.22
N SER A 47 -24.75 -16.11 19.07
CA SER A 47 -23.65 -15.45 18.32
C SER A 47 -23.81 -15.40 16.78
N GLN A 48 -25.03 -15.43 16.24
CA GLN A 48 -25.27 -15.52 14.79
C GLN A 48 -25.47 -14.15 14.10
N ALA A 49 -25.70 -13.06 14.83
CA ALA A 49 -26.04 -11.76 14.23
C ALA A 49 -24.85 -10.98 13.62
N THR A 50 -23.63 -11.17 14.14
CA THR A 50 -22.49 -10.29 13.83
C THR A 50 -21.67 -10.71 12.60
N THR A 51 -21.79 -11.97 12.15
CA THR A 51 -20.94 -12.52 11.09
C THR A 51 -21.27 -11.95 9.70
N ALA A 52 -22.56 -11.83 9.37
CA ALA A 52 -23.02 -11.35 8.07
C ALA A 52 -22.57 -9.90 7.72
N PRO A 53 -22.68 -8.88 8.59
CA PRO A 53 -22.21 -7.53 8.26
C PRO A 53 -20.68 -7.46 8.11
N ILE A 54 -19.91 -8.20 8.92
CA ILE A 54 -18.45 -8.23 8.83
C ILE A 54 -17.98 -8.87 7.51
N LEU A 55 -18.64 -9.93 7.05
CA LEU A 55 -18.31 -10.57 5.78
C LEU A 55 -18.62 -9.65 4.58
N ARG A 56 -19.80 -9.00 4.55
CA ARG A 56 -20.14 -8.02 3.51
C ARG A 56 -19.16 -6.85 3.47
N ALA A 57 -18.78 -6.32 4.62
CA ALA A 57 -17.76 -5.27 4.71
C ALA A 57 -16.42 -5.70 4.08
N LYS A 58 -15.99 -6.93 4.34
CA LYS A 58 -14.78 -7.49 3.72
C LYS A 58 -14.90 -7.62 2.21
N GLU A 59 -16.04 -8.07 1.68
CA GLU A 59 -16.30 -8.18 0.24
C GLU A 59 -16.35 -6.83 -0.47
N TYR A 60 -16.90 -5.80 0.18
CA TYR A 60 -17.05 -4.47 -0.42
C TYR A 60 -15.74 -3.66 -0.40
N LEU A 61 -14.86 -3.89 0.57
CA LEU A 61 -13.59 -3.16 0.70
C LEU A 61 -12.41 -3.81 -0.05
N ASN A 62 -12.41 -5.15 -0.15
CA ASN A 62 -11.26 -5.92 -0.61
C ASN A 62 -11.54 -6.57 -1.97
N PRO A 63 -10.78 -6.21 -3.02
CA PRO A 63 -10.82 -6.90 -4.30
C PRO A 63 -10.66 -8.43 -4.17
N PRO A 64 -11.31 -9.25 -5.03
CA PRO A 64 -11.21 -10.71 -4.97
C PRO A 64 -9.77 -11.24 -5.11
N PRO A 65 -9.45 -12.44 -4.59
CA PRO A 65 -8.09 -13.00 -4.60
C PRO A 65 -7.41 -13.07 -5.98
N PHE A 66 -8.18 -13.33 -7.06
CA PHE A 66 -7.64 -13.36 -8.43
C PHE A 66 -7.20 -11.99 -8.98
N THR A 67 -7.41 -10.90 -8.24
CA THR A 67 -6.97 -9.55 -8.64
C THR A 67 -5.55 -9.22 -8.15
N TYR A 68 -4.95 -10.07 -7.29
CA TYR A 68 -3.58 -9.93 -6.81
C TYR A 68 -2.61 -10.84 -7.60
N ALA A 69 -1.31 -10.67 -7.37
CA ALA A 69 -0.30 -11.59 -7.88
C ALA A 69 -0.44 -12.96 -7.17
N PRO A 70 -0.35 -14.09 -7.89
CA PRO A 70 -0.39 -15.41 -7.27
C PRO A 70 0.86 -15.67 -6.43
N GLU A 71 0.76 -16.51 -5.40
CA GLU A 71 1.91 -16.90 -4.60
C GLU A 71 2.93 -17.71 -5.42
N ILE A 72 4.22 -17.43 -5.22
CA ILE A 72 5.31 -18.11 -5.95
C ILE A 72 6.14 -18.99 -5.00
N ALA A 73 5.84 -20.29 -5.00
CA ALA A 73 6.59 -21.30 -4.28
C ALA A 73 7.78 -21.83 -5.11
N VAL A 74 8.90 -21.10 -5.10
CA VAL A 74 10.17 -21.61 -5.68
C VAL A 74 10.83 -22.55 -4.66
N PRO A 75 11.13 -23.81 -5.01
CA PRO A 75 11.77 -24.74 -4.07
C PRO A 75 13.20 -24.28 -3.74
N ALA A 76 13.53 -24.19 -2.45
CA ALA A 76 14.90 -23.91 -2.01
C ALA A 76 15.87 -24.97 -2.54
N ARG A 77 17.07 -24.56 -2.97
CA ARG A 77 18.10 -25.47 -3.47
C ARG A 77 18.66 -26.29 -2.29
N LYS A 78 18.53 -27.62 -2.35
CA LYS A 78 19.24 -28.52 -1.43
C LYS A 78 20.73 -28.59 -1.80
N SER A 79 21.60 -28.79 -0.81
CA SER A 79 23.07 -28.89 -1.00
C SER A 79 23.44 -29.92 -2.07
N ASP A 80 22.77 -31.07 -2.06
CA ASP A 80 23.18 -32.27 -2.80
C ASP A 80 22.46 -32.43 -4.14
N GLN A 81 21.74 -31.39 -4.61
CA GLN A 81 20.91 -31.46 -5.81
C GLN A 81 21.64 -30.92 -7.05
N HIS A 82 21.64 -31.70 -8.13
CA HIS A 82 22.11 -31.25 -9.46
C HIS A 82 21.44 -29.93 -9.89
N VAL A 83 22.27 -28.93 -10.17
CA VAL A 83 21.86 -27.54 -10.42
C VAL A 83 20.85 -27.43 -11.57
N VAL A 84 21.06 -28.13 -12.69
CA VAL A 84 20.17 -28.09 -13.86
C VAL A 84 18.76 -28.59 -13.52
N LYS A 85 18.66 -29.70 -12.77
CA LYS A 85 17.36 -30.28 -12.34
C LYS A 85 16.64 -29.38 -11.33
N TRP A 86 17.38 -28.62 -10.52
CA TRP A 86 16.80 -27.58 -9.67
C TRP A 86 16.33 -26.37 -10.49
N LEU A 87 17.16 -25.89 -11.42
CA LEU A 87 16.87 -24.73 -12.27
C LEU A 87 15.61 -24.94 -13.11
N TRP A 88 15.45 -26.11 -13.73
CA TRP A 88 14.23 -26.46 -14.49
C TRP A 88 12.97 -26.52 -13.61
N LYS A 89 13.08 -27.01 -12.36
CA LYS A 89 11.96 -26.96 -11.40
C LYS A 89 11.61 -25.52 -11.01
N ALA A 90 12.62 -24.67 -10.82
CA ALA A 90 12.41 -23.25 -10.53
C ALA A 90 11.80 -22.52 -11.75
N GLY A 91 12.30 -22.74 -12.95
CA GLY A 91 11.77 -22.18 -14.21
C GLY A 91 10.31 -22.53 -14.44
N ARG A 92 9.92 -23.80 -14.22
CA ARG A 92 8.51 -24.23 -14.27
C ARG A 92 7.62 -23.56 -13.21
N ALA A 93 8.14 -23.28 -12.01
CA ALA A 93 7.41 -22.53 -10.99
C ALA A 93 7.14 -21.09 -11.45
N TYR A 94 8.17 -20.41 -12.00
CA TYR A 94 8.00 -19.09 -12.62
C TYR A 94 7.03 -19.11 -13.81
N LEU A 95 7.13 -20.08 -14.71
CA LEU A 95 6.23 -20.18 -15.87
C LEU A 95 4.77 -20.37 -15.44
N THR A 96 4.54 -21.19 -14.41
CA THR A 96 3.20 -21.35 -13.80
C THR A 96 2.71 -20.04 -13.19
N PHE A 97 3.55 -19.37 -12.41
CA PHE A 97 3.26 -18.05 -11.83
C PHE A 97 2.85 -17.02 -12.90
N TYR A 98 3.62 -16.90 -14.00
CA TYR A 98 3.29 -15.95 -15.07
C TYR A 98 2.03 -16.35 -15.85
N LYS A 99 1.80 -17.63 -16.12
CA LYS A 99 0.56 -18.10 -16.75
C LYS A 99 -0.67 -17.75 -15.91
N THR A 100 -0.60 -17.98 -14.59
CA THR A 100 -1.66 -17.62 -13.65
C THR A 100 -1.82 -16.10 -13.55
N GLY A 101 -0.73 -15.33 -13.46
CA GLY A 101 -0.76 -13.87 -13.47
C GLY A 101 -1.39 -13.27 -14.73
N ILE A 102 -1.09 -13.82 -15.91
CA ILE A 102 -1.74 -13.43 -17.18
C ILE A 102 -3.26 -13.72 -17.14
N SER A 103 -3.65 -14.86 -16.57
CA SER A 103 -5.06 -15.21 -16.36
C SER A 103 -5.75 -14.21 -15.43
N HIS A 104 -5.13 -13.89 -14.28
CA HIS A 104 -5.59 -12.91 -13.32
C HIS A 104 -5.82 -11.53 -13.96
N VAL A 105 -4.89 -11.04 -14.80
CA VAL A 105 -5.07 -9.76 -15.53
C VAL A 105 -6.27 -9.83 -16.49
N ARG A 106 -6.45 -10.95 -17.21
CA ARG A 106 -7.59 -11.12 -18.14
C ARG A 106 -8.93 -11.16 -17.40
N GLN A 107 -9.04 -11.96 -16.33
CA GLN A 107 -10.22 -12.05 -15.47
C GLN A 107 -10.55 -10.70 -14.83
N THR A 108 -9.55 -10.00 -14.28
CA THR A 108 -9.71 -8.67 -13.69
C THR A 108 -10.14 -7.64 -14.74
N SER A 109 -9.64 -7.73 -15.98
CA SER A 109 -10.05 -6.86 -17.09
C SER A 109 -11.48 -7.15 -17.56
N GLN A 110 -11.92 -8.41 -17.56
CA GLN A 110 -13.30 -8.81 -17.85
C GLN A 110 -14.27 -8.31 -16.76
N LEU A 111 -13.97 -8.56 -15.48
CA LEU A 111 -14.76 -8.01 -14.37
C LEU A 111 -14.82 -6.47 -14.42
N ALA A 112 -13.70 -5.81 -14.76
CA ALA A 112 -13.71 -4.36 -14.92
C ALA A 112 -14.55 -3.86 -16.11
N LYS A 113 -14.89 -4.69 -17.10
CA LYS A 113 -15.86 -4.33 -18.15
C LYS A 113 -17.29 -4.41 -17.60
N THR A 114 -17.68 -5.53 -16.98
CA THR A 114 -19.02 -5.70 -16.41
C THR A 114 -19.32 -4.66 -15.31
N LEU A 115 -18.32 -4.23 -14.53
CA LEU A 115 -18.45 -3.14 -13.56
C LEU A 115 -18.60 -1.75 -14.21
N ARG A 116 -17.99 -1.50 -15.38
CA ARG A 116 -18.24 -0.28 -16.15
C ARG A 116 -19.64 -0.28 -16.76
N GLU A 117 -20.12 -1.43 -17.23
CA GLU A 117 -21.48 -1.62 -17.72
C GLU A 117 -22.51 -1.44 -16.58
N LYS A 118 -22.23 -1.97 -15.37
CA LYS A 118 -23.01 -1.72 -14.14
C LYS A 118 -23.14 -0.23 -13.85
N ALA A 119 -22.03 0.52 -13.91
CA ALA A 119 -22.06 1.97 -13.69
C ALA A 119 -22.78 2.74 -14.82
N ALA A 120 -22.60 2.32 -16.08
CA ALA A 120 -23.24 2.97 -17.24
C ALA A 120 -24.77 2.88 -17.24
N LYS A 121 -25.37 1.93 -16.50
CA LYS A 121 -26.83 1.82 -16.31
C LYS A 121 -27.42 2.95 -15.45
N THR A 122 -26.61 3.75 -14.77
CA THR A 122 -27.07 4.87 -13.94
C THR A 122 -26.22 6.12 -14.25
N PRO A 123 -26.40 6.74 -15.43
CA PRO A 123 -25.51 7.80 -15.93
C PRO A 123 -25.54 9.09 -15.10
N ASP A 124 -26.56 9.26 -14.26
CA ASP A 124 -26.77 10.42 -13.40
C ASP A 124 -25.91 10.41 -12.11
N LYS A 125 -25.33 9.25 -11.73
CA LYS A 125 -24.54 9.10 -10.51
C LYS A 125 -23.06 8.88 -10.79
N ASP A 126 -22.18 9.36 -9.91
CA ASP A 126 -20.75 9.04 -10.01
C ASP A 126 -20.56 7.52 -9.87
N THR A 127 -19.61 6.99 -10.65
CA THR A 127 -19.14 5.61 -10.60
C THR A 127 -18.82 5.13 -9.18
N SER A 128 -18.33 6.02 -8.30
CA SER A 128 -18.08 5.69 -6.89
C SER A 128 -19.34 5.48 -6.05
N GLU A 129 -20.47 6.08 -6.42
CA GLU A 129 -21.73 5.91 -5.69
C GLU A 129 -22.40 4.58 -6.00
N ILE A 130 -22.21 4.08 -7.22
CA ILE A 130 -22.79 2.83 -7.73
C ILE A 130 -21.93 1.61 -7.38
N LEU A 131 -20.60 1.79 -7.37
CA LEU A 131 -19.63 0.71 -7.15
C LEU A 131 -19.15 0.67 -5.70
N THR A 132 -18.89 -0.53 -5.19
CA THR A 132 -18.16 -0.70 -3.93
C THR A 132 -16.71 -0.22 -4.08
N ARG A 133 -16.03 0.02 -2.97
CA ARG A 133 -14.63 0.40 -2.89
C ARG A 133 -13.74 -0.59 -3.64
N ALA A 134 -13.97 -1.89 -3.47
CA ALA A 134 -13.30 -2.96 -4.20
C ALA A 134 -13.57 -2.89 -5.71
N GLU A 135 -14.83 -2.79 -6.12
CA GLU A 135 -15.24 -2.70 -7.53
C GLU A 135 -14.63 -1.46 -8.22
N TRP A 136 -14.68 -0.30 -7.56
CA TRP A 136 -14.12 0.96 -8.06
C TRP A 136 -12.59 0.89 -8.22
N GLN A 137 -11.88 0.30 -7.26
CA GLN A 137 -10.44 0.06 -7.36
C GLN A 137 -10.10 -0.90 -8.54
N ILE A 138 -10.90 -1.95 -8.75
CA ILE A 138 -10.73 -2.87 -9.90
C ILE A 138 -10.90 -2.13 -11.23
N VAL A 139 -11.97 -1.34 -11.39
CA VAL A 139 -12.24 -0.55 -12.60
C VAL A 139 -11.09 0.43 -12.90
N ARG A 140 -10.52 1.06 -11.87
CA ARG A 140 -9.41 2.02 -11.98
C ARG A 140 -8.06 1.35 -12.28
N ARG A 141 -7.70 0.29 -11.57
CA ARG A 141 -6.38 -0.36 -11.63
C ARG A 141 -6.23 -1.22 -12.90
N SER A 142 -7.26 -1.99 -13.25
CA SER A 142 -7.28 -2.92 -14.40
C SER A 142 -6.82 -2.30 -15.73
N ARG A 143 -7.19 -1.04 -16.02
CA ARG A 143 -6.86 -0.38 -17.30
C ARG A 143 -5.36 -0.35 -17.57
N LYS A 144 -4.53 -0.08 -16.55
CA LYS A 144 -3.07 0.01 -16.71
C LYS A 144 -2.45 -1.35 -17.03
N ASP A 145 -2.97 -2.40 -16.41
CA ASP A 145 -2.43 -3.75 -16.56
C ASP A 145 -2.94 -4.43 -17.83
N ALA A 146 -4.17 -4.16 -18.25
CA ALA A 146 -4.68 -4.54 -19.57
C ALA A 146 -3.87 -3.90 -20.71
N LEU A 147 -3.44 -2.64 -20.57
CA LEU A 147 -2.58 -1.95 -21.55
C LEU A 147 -1.14 -2.49 -21.57
N ARG A 148 -0.62 -2.99 -20.44
CA ARG A 148 0.70 -3.64 -20.35
C ARG A 148 0.73 -5.06 -20.91
N LEU A 149 -0.41 -5.77 -20.82
CA LEU A 149 -0.50 -7.19 -21.10
C LEU A 149 -0.01 -7.62 -22.50
N PRO A 150 -0.27 -6.89 -23.61
CA PRO A 150 0.22 -7.30 -24.93
C PRO A 150 1.74 -7.33 -25.02
N ALA A 151 2.41 -6.26 -24.56
CA ALA A 151 3.87 -6.18 -24.58
C ALA A 151 4.52 -7.17 -23.61
N PHE A 152 3.90 -7.41 -22.45
CA PHE A 152 4.32 -8.49 -21.55
C PHE A 152 4.10 -9.88 -22.16
N GLY A 153 3.04 -10.09 -22.95
CA GLY A 153 2.79 -11.32 -23.67
C GLY A 153 3.87 -11.64 -24.71
N VAL A 154 4.32 -10.62 -25.47
CA VAL A 154 5.47 -10.75 -26.38
C VAL A 154 6.76 -11.07 -25.61
N LEU A 155 7.01 -10.40 -24.49
CA LEU A 155 8.15 -10.68 -23.60
C LEU A 155 8.17 -12.14 -23.14
N VAL A 156 7.01 -12.68 -22.70
CA VAL A 156 6.84 -14.08 -22.28
C VAL A 156 7.06 -15.05 -23.44
N LEU A 157 6.55 -14.74 -24.64
CA LEU A 157 6.69 -15.58 -25.83
C LEU A 157 8.15 -15.68 -26.29
N LEU A 158 8.89 -14.56 -26.29
CA LEU A 158 10.28 -14.51 -26.74
C LEU A 158 11.27 -15.11 -25.74
N LEU A 159 11.05 -14.91 -24.43
CA LEU A 159 12.02 -15.30 -23.40
C LEU A 159 11.67 -16.60 -22.68
N GLY A 160 10.40 -17.03 -22.69
CA GLY A 160 9.94 -18.32 -22.14
C GLY A 160 10.42 -18.57 -20.71
N GLU A 161 11.28 -19.57 -20.52
CA GLU A 161 11.85 -19.96 -19.22
C GLU A 161 12.92 -18.98 -18.71
N TRP A 162 13.58 -18.20 -19.59
CA TRP A 162 14.60 -17.21 -19.25
C TRP A 162 14.03 -15.88 -18.74
N LEU A 163 12.70 -15.72 -18.82
CA LEU A 163 11.96 -14.53 -18.42
C LEU A 163 12.34 -13.96 -17.03
N PRO A 164 12.54 -14.77 -15.96
CA PRO A 164 12.91 -14.26 -14.64
C PRO A 164 14.22 -13.47 -14.58
N LEU A 165 15.18 -13.76 -15.48
CA LEU A 165 16.47 -13.04 -15.53
C LEU A 165 16.30 -11.61 -16.04
N VAL A 166 15.45 -11.42 -17.05
CA VAL A 166 15.21 -10.12 -17.70
C VAL A 166 14.17 -9.29 -16.94
N VAL A 167 13.14 -9.94 -16.40
CA VAL A 167 12.02 -9.32 -15.68
C VAL A 167 12.46 -8.39 -14.56
N LEU A 168 13.55 -8.72 -13.85
CA LEU A 168 14.08 -7.89 -12.75
C LEU A 168 14.48 -6.46 -13.18
N TYR A 169 14.75 -6.23 -14.47
CA TYR A 169 15.17 -4.94 -15.01
C TYR A 169 14.02 -4.14 -15.66
N ILE A 170 12.88 -4.77 -15.99
CA ILE A 170 11.81 -4.17 -16.82
C ILE A 170 10.46 -4.08 -16.09
N THR A 171 10.47 -3.68 -14.81
CA THR A 171 9.24 -3.53 -13.99
C THR A 171 8.11 -2.68 -14.61
N PRO A 172 8.36 -1.56 -15.34
CA PRO A 172 7.29 -0.70 -15.87
C PRO A 172 6.34 -1.38 -16.87
N LEU A 173 6.85 -2.39 -17.60
CA LEU A 173 6.13 -3.13 -18.63
C LEU A 173 5.25 -4.25 -18.05
N ILE A 174 5.48 -4.63 -16.79
CA ILE A 174 4.90 -5.84 -16.20
C ILE A 174 3.59 -5.49 -15.46
N PRO A 175 2.46 -6.15 -15.82
CA PRO A 175 1.20 -6.06 -15.09
C PRO A 175 1.39 -6.39 -13.59
N GLU A 176 0.61 -5.78 -12.70
CA GLU A 176 0.82 -5.94 -11.25
C GLU A 176 0.69 -7.39 -10.79
N ALA A 177 -0.31 -8.13 -11.28
CA ALA A 177 -0.50 -9.55 -10.99
C ALA A 177 0.60 -10.48 -11.57
N CYS A 178 1.57 -9.95 -12.34
CA CYS A 178 2.72 -10.67 -12.87
C CYS A 178 4.05 -10.27 -12.21
N ARG A 179 4.03 -9.46 -11.13
CA ARG A 179 5.25 -9.01 -10.43
C ARG A 179 5.67 -9.99 -9.34
N ILE A 180 6.94 -10.38 -9.35
CA ILE A 180 7.54 -11.22 -8.30
C ILE A 180 7.60 -10.42 -6.99
N PRO A 181 7.40 -11.01 -5.80
CA PRO A 181 7.42 -10.29 -4.52
C PRO A 181 8.67 -9.42 -4.29
N GLN A 182 9.86 -9.90 -4.69
CA GLN A 182 11.10 -9.12 -4.61
C GLN A 182 11.07 -7.84 -5.48
N GLN A 183 10.36 -7.85 -6.61
CA GLN A 183 10.18 -6.65 -7.43
C GLN A 183 9.23 -5.65 -6.78
N VAL A 184 8.15 -6.14 -6.16
CA VAL A 184 7.20 -5.32 -5.40
C VAL A 184 7.96 -4.63 -4.26
N GLN A 185 8.66 -5.39 -3.42
CA GLN A 185 9.48 -4.87 -2.32
C GLN A 185 10.50 -3.82 -2.80
N ARG A 186 11.30 -4.14 -3.83
CA ARG A 186 12.27 -3.19 -4.43
C ARG A 186 11.60 -1.93 -4.98
N SER A 187 10.37 -2.04 -5.50
CA SER A 187 9.64 -0.88 -6.03
C SER A 187 9.09 0.02 -4.93
N ILE A 188 8.66 -0.55 -3.80
CA ILE A 188 8.19 0.17 -2.62
C ILE A 188 9.36 0.86 -1.92
N THR A 189 10.47 0.16 -1.66
CA THR A 189 11.69 0.77 -1.08
C THR A 189 12.17 1.94 -1.92
N LYS A 190 12.33 1.76 -3.25
CA LYS A 190 12.73 2.85 -4.16
C LYS A 190 11.72 4.01 -4.25
N LEU A 191 10.48 3.82 -3.81
CA LEU A 191 9.45 4.86 -3.77
C LEU A 191 9.54 5.63 -2.45
N GLU A 192 9.74 4.93 -1.32
CA GLU A 192 9.98 5.54 -0.02
C GLU A 192 11.30 6.32 0.02
N ASP A 193 12.41 5.78 -0.50
CA ASP A 193 13.69 6.48 -0.60
C ASP A 193 13.52 7.84 -1.32
N LYS A 194 12.83 7.84 -2.46
CA LYS A 194 12.53 9.05 -3.23
C LYS A 194 11.60 10.02 -2.51
N ARG A 195 10.65 9.51 -1.73
CA ARG A 195 9.77 10.32 -0.89
C ARG A 195 10.61 11.07 0.15
N GLN A 196 11.51 10.38 0.84
CA GLN A 196 12.44 11.00 1.81
C GLN A 196 13.39 12.00 1.15
N ASP A 197 14.00 11.66 0.01
CA ASP A 197 14.87 12.58 -0.74
C ASP A 197 14.15 13.87 -1.15
N ARG A 198 12.90 13.77 -1.63
CA ARG A 198 12.11 14.96 -1.99
C ARG A 198 11.70 15.77 -0.76
N LEU A 199 11.26 15.13 0.32
CA LEU A 199 10.92 15.81 1.57
C LEU A 199 12.14 16.58 2.13
N ARG A 200 13.32 15.96 2.12
CA ARG A 200 14.60 16.60 2.49
C ARG A 200 14.95 17.79 1.59
N ARG A 201 14.72 17.70 0.28
CA ARG A 201 14.94 18.83 -0.65
C ARG A 201 13.96 19.97 -0.35
N VAL A 202 12.68 19.66 -0.13
CA VAL A 202 11.64 20.66 0.19
C VAL A 202 11.91 21.36 1.53
N SER A 203 12.43 20.65 2.56
CA SER A 203 12.80 21.29 3.82
C SER A 203 14.03 22.18 3.70
N LEU A 204 15.04 21.81 2.91
CA LEU A 204 16.21 22.66 2.62
C LEU A 204 15.84 23.92 1.82
N ASP A 205 14.92 23.80 0.84
CA ASP A 205 14.42 24.94 0.05
C ASP A 205 13.28 25.73 0.75
N ALA A 206 12.86 25.36 1.97
CA ALA A 206 11.63 25.86 2.60
C ALA A 206 11.53 27.40 2.62
N MET A 207 12.56 28.09 3.14
CA MET A 207 12.61 29.55 3.20
C MET A 207 12.48 30.20 1.81
N ARG A 208 13.08 29.61 0.79
CA ARG A 208 13.04 30.08 -0.61
C ARG A 208 11.69 29.80 -1.27
N LEU A 209 11.00 28.72 -0.88
CA LEU A 209 9.67 28.40 -1.38
C LEU A 209 8.61 29.29 -0.73
N MET A 210 8.68 29.49 0.59
CA MET A 210 7.76 30.36 1.32
C MET A 210 7.88 31.84 0.90
N SER A 211 9.09 32.32 0.60
CA SER A 211 9.28 33.70 0.13
C SER A 211 8.62 34.00 -1.22
N LYS A 212 8.42 32.99 -2.08
CA LYS A 212 7.77 33.14 -3.40
C LYS A 212 6.25 33.34 -3.33
N ASP A 213 5.60 32.89 -2.27
CA ASP A 213 4.16 33.07 -2.03
C ASP A 213 3.87 34.13 -0.96
N ARG A 214 4.88 34.92 -0.56
CA ARG A 214 4.70 36.02 0.38
C ARG A 214 3.74 37.05 -0.23
N ARG A 215 2.50 37.03 0.24
CA ARG A 215 1.50 38.07 -0.07
C ARG A 215 2.11 39.44 0.28
N PRO A 216 1.93 40.50 -0.54
CA PRO A 216 2.47 41.82 -0.24
C PRO A 216 2.00 42.28 1.14
N VAL A 217 2.94 42.80 1.93
CA VAL A 217 2.75 43.01 3.37
C VAL A 217 1.77 44.16 3.62
N GLY A 218 0.59 43.82 4.13
CA GLY A 218 -0.44 44.77 4.57
C GLY A 218 -1.42 44.21 5.61
N ALA A 219 -1.21 42.99 6.11
CA ALA A 219 -2.11 42.34 7.06
C ALA A 219 -1.34 41.50 8.10
N MET A 220 -1.21 42.10 9.30
CA MET A 220 -1.01 41.52 10.64
C MET A 220 0.18 40.57 10.93
N ASN A 221 0.65 40.69 12.17
CA ASN A 221 1.69 39.88 12.79
C ASN A 221 1.21 38.44 13.02
N MET A 222 2.11 37.47 12.86
CA MET A 222 1.91 36.10 13.30
C MET A 222 3.26 35.54 13.74
N ASP A 223 3.31 34.96 14.94
CA ASP A 223 4.53 34.44 15.53
C ASP A 223 5.07 33.25 14.73
N MET A 224 6.37 33.25 14.45
CA MET A 224 7.05 32.17 13.75
C MET A 224 7.23 30.95 14.69
N PRO A 225 6.70 29.76 14.36
CA PRO A 225 7.06 28.55 15.07
C PRO A 225 8.54 28.23 14.83
N SER A 226 9.30 27.98 15.90
CA SER A 226 10.70 27.56 15.79
C SER A 226 10.80 26.19 15.11
N PHE A 227 11.61 26.10 14.06
CA PHE A 227 11.74 24.88 13.25
C PHE A 227 12.58 23.83 13.98
N GLN A 228 11.94 23.09 14.89
CA GLN A 228 12.54 21.92 15.54
C GLN A 228 12.57 20.75 14.54
N ASN A 229 13.66 19.97 14.53
CA ASN A 229 13.90 18.93 13.50
C ASN A 229 12.86 17.80 13.47
N ASP A 230 11.95 17.73 14.45
CA ASP A 230 10.80 16.83 14.53
C ASP A 230 9.57 17.38 13.78
N ALA A 231 9.78 18.02 12.63
CA ALA A 231 8.71 18.50 11.76
C ALA A 231 7.89 17.32 11.21
N LYS A 232 6.94 16.85 12.03
CA LYS A 232 5.95 15.84 11.65
C LYS A 232 5.23 16.35 10.41
N PRO A 233 5.12 15.56 9.33
CA PRO A 233 4.42 16.01 8.13
C PRO A 233 3.00 16.42 8.53
N VAL A 234 2.56 17.56 7.96
CA VAL A 234 1.21 18.12 8.22
C VAL A 234 0.20 16.97 8.13
N PRO A 235 -0.58 16.71 9.19
CA PRO A 235 -1.55 15.63 9.19
C PRO A 235 -2.45 15.68 7.95
N TRP A 236 -2.67 14.54 7.29
CA TRP A 236 -3.49 14.43 6.07
C TRP A 236 -4.86 15.10 6.22
N SER A 237 -5.59 14.71 7.27
CA SER A 237 -6.28 15.61 8.19
C SER A 237 -6.43 17.09 7.78
N GLU A 238 -5.46 17.94 8.11
CA GLU A 238 -5.48 19.39 7.87
C GLU A 238 -5.39 19.68 6.37
N MET A 239 -4.57 18.92 5.63
CA MET A 239 -4.43 19.05 4.17
C MET A 239 -5.70 18.67 3.39
N LYS A 240 -6.58 17.84 3.96
CA LYS A 240 -7.83 17.35 3.34
C LYS A 240 -8.89 18.46 3.23
N ASN A 241 -8.87 19.41 4.17
CA ASN A 241 -9.78 20.54 4.22
C ASN A 241 -9.25 21.77 3.45
N MET A 242 -7.94 21.83 3.20
CA MET A 242 -7.34 22.87 2.36
C MET A 242 -7.78 22.76 0.89
N GLN A 243 -8.31 23.87 0.35
CA GLN A 243 -8.47 24.04 -1.09
C GLN A 243 -7.09 24.05 -1.77
N TRP A 244 -6.84 23.10 -2.65
CA TRP A 244 -5.60 22.99 -3.46
C TRP A 244 -5.24 24.25 -4.27
N LYS A 245 -6.20 25.17 -4.45
CA LYS A 245 -5.99 26.48 -5.09
C LYS A 245 -5.15 27.42 -4.22
N ASP A 246 -5.44 27.42 -2.93
CA ASP A 246 -4.95 28.41 -1.97
C ASP A 246 -3.61 28.01 -1.36
N MET A 247 -3.22 26.74 -1.54
CA MET A 247 -1.90 26.22 -1.15
C MET A 247 -0.76 27.03 -1.80
N THR A 248 0.21 27.39 -0.96
CA THR A 248 1.51 27.93 -1.34
C THR A 248 2.31 26.92 -2.17
N LEU A 249 3.31 27.38 -2.92
CA LEU A 249 4.26 26.52 -3.61
C LEU A 249 4.98 25.57 -2.64
N PHE A 250 5.27 26.02 -1.41
CA PHE A 250 5.85 25.18 -0.35
C PHE A 250 4.92 24.01 0.03
N GLU A 251 3.67 24.28 0.36
CA GLU A 251 2.68 23.24 0.72
C GLU A 251 2.41 22.28 -0.44
N LEU A 252 2.30 22.80 -1.67
CA LEU A 252 2.16 22.00 -2.88
C LEU A 252 3.36 21.08 -3.12
N MET A 253 4.58 21.57 -2.88
CA MET A 253 5.81 20.78 -2.98
C MET A 253 5.88 19.71 -1.88
N LEU A 254 5.52 20.05 -0.64
CA LEU A 254 5.49 19.15 0.50
C LEU A 254 4.48 18.01 0.29
N PHE A 255 3.24 18.35 -0.09
CA PHE A 255 2.20 17.39 -0.44
C PHE A 255 2.65 16.49 -1.61
N ALA A 256 3.20 17.08 -2.67
CA ALA A 256 3.63 16.34 -3.85
C ALA A 256 4.80 15.40 -3.58
N ALA A 257 5.70 15.78 -2.66
CA ALA A 257 6.76 14.93 -2.16
C ALA A 257 6.20 13.73 -1.38
N GLN A 258 5.33 13.99 -0.40
CA GLN A 258 4.72 13.00 0.51
C GLN A 258 3.82 11.98 -0.19
N HIS A 259 2.94 12.42 -1.11
CA HIS A 259 1.97 11.57 -1.80
C HIS A 259 2.41 11.12 -3.22
N ASP A 260 3.71 11.18 -3.52
CA ASP A 260 4.29 10.71 -4.79
C ASP A 260 3.66 11.30 -6.07
N CYS A 261 3.02 12.47 -5.97
CA CYS A 261 2.43 13.18 -7.11
C CYS A 261 3.34 14.27 -7.70
N TYR A 262 4.61 14.29 -7.28
CA TYR A 262 5.66 15.11 -7.87
C TYR A 262 5.92 14.77 -9.36
N PRO A 263 6.08 15.77 -10.24
CA PRO A 263 6.37 15.51 -11.66
C PRO A 263 7.77 14.93 -11.88
N ARG A 264 7.87 13.65 -12.28
CA ARG A 264 9.14 12.90 -12.44
C ARG A 264 10.21 13.57 -13.30
N VAL A 265 9.84 14.37 -14.30
CA VAL A 265 10.79 15.10 -15.16
C VAL A 265 11.58 16.13 -14.34
N PHE A 266 10.95 16.74 -13.34
CA PHE A 266 11.54 17.76 -12.48
C PHE A 266 12.39 17.15 -11.35
N ASP A 267 12.13 15.89 -10.96
CA ASP A 267 13.06 15.11 -10.12
C ASP A 267 14.41 14.95 -10.85
N TRP A 268 14.37 14.64 -12.15
CA TRP A 268 15.57 14.46 -12.98
C TRP A 268 16.29 15.77 -13.30
N LEU A 269 15.55 16.85 -13.60
CA LEU A 269 16.10 18.17 -13.87
C LEU A 269 16.59 18.93 -12.61
N HIS A 270 16.35 18.39 -11.41
CA HIS A 270 16.60 19.08 -10.13
C HIS A 270 16.00 20.50 -10.04
N ALA A 271 14.86 20.72 -10.71
CA ALA A 271 14.23 22.03 -10.85
C ALA A 271 12.87 22.10 -10.14
N THR A 272 12.49 23.28 -9.63
CA THR A 272 11.16 23.48 -9.05
C THR A 272 10.09 23.42 -10.15
N PRO A 273 9.03 22.58 -10.04
CA PRO A 273 7.98 22.52 -11.04
C PRO A 273 7.10 23.78 -11.01
N PRO A 274 6.48 24.16 -12.15
CA PRO A 274 5.50 25.25 -12.18
C PRO A 274 4.32 25.01 -11.22
N LYS A 275 3.88 26.05 -10.50
CA LYS A 275 2.81 25.96 -9.49
C LYS A 275 1.53 25.31 -10.03
N TRP A 276 1.11 25.67 -11.23
CA TRP A 276 -0.09 25.11 -11.89
C TRP A 276 -0.01 23.59 -12.10
N LEU A 277 1.19 23.05 -12.36
CA LEU A 277 1.41 21.63 -12.60
C LEU A 277 1.33 20.83 -11.29
N LEU A 278 1.88 21.39 -10.21
CA LEU A 278 1.72 20.87 -8.87
C LEU A 278 0.24 20.91 -8.45
N GLN A 279 -0.43 22.06 -8.55
CA GLN A 279 -1.86 22.21 -8.27
C GLN A 279 -2.71 21.16 -9.03
N ARG A 280 -2.43 20.93 -10.32
CA ARG A 280 -3.13 19.90 -11.11
C ARG A 280 -2.91 18.49 -10.59
N ASN A 281 -1.69 18.15 -10.15
CA ASN A 281 -1.36 16.83 -9.63
C ASN A 281 -1.93 16.64 -8.22
N VAL A 282 -1.71 17.61 -7.32
CA VAL A 282 -2.23 17.66 -5.95
C VAL A 282 -3.75 17.56 -5.96
N ARG A 283 -4.47 18.34 -6.79
CA ARG A 283 -5.93 18.23 -6.98
C ARG A 283 -6.37 16.82 -7.33
N LYS A 284 -5.68 16.14 -8.26
CA LYS A 284 -6.04 14.78 -8.68
C LYS A 284 -5.80 13.75 -7.57
N THR A 285 -4.74 13.92 -6.79
CA THR A 285 -4.42 13.04 -5.66
C THR A 285 -5.36 13.27 -4.48
N LEU A 286 -5.64 14.52 -4.10
CA LEU A 286 -6.63 14.89 -3.09
C LEU A 286 -8.02 14.34 -3.44
N ALA A 287 -8.49 14.55 -4.68
CA ALA A 287 -9.78 14.05 -5.13
C ALA A 287 -9.84 12.50 -5.07
N TYR A 288 -8.75 11.82 -5.41
CA TYR A 288 -8.66 10.37 -5.29
C TYR A 288 -8.72 9.89 -3.83
N LEU A 289 -7.88 10.46 -2.96
CA LEU A 289 -7.76 10.04 -1.57
C LEU A 289 -9.03 10.38 -0.78
N LYS A 290 -9.66 11.53 -1.04
CA LYS A 290 -10.98 11.86 -0.48
C LYS A 290 -12.04 10.83 -0.89
N ARG A 291 -12.07 10.43 -2.16
CA ARG A 291 -13.00 9.39 -2.66
C ARG A 291 -12.72 8.02 -2.04
N ASP A 292 -11.47 7.59 -1.93
CA ASP A 292 -11.11 6.32 -1.30
C ASP A 292 -11.41 6.33 0.21
N ASP A 293 -11.18 7.45 0.92
CA ASP A 293 -11.58 7.63 2.33
C ASP A 293 -13.12 7.49 2.50
N GLU A 294 -13.91 8.15 1.65
CA GLU A 294 -15.38 8.09 1.66
C GLU A 294 -15.90 6.67 1.38
N LEU A 295 -15.32 6.01 0.38
CA LEU A 295 -15.64 4.63 0.02
C LEU A 295 -15.27 3.65 1.13
N VAL A 296 -14.12 3.83 1.78
CA VAL A 296 -13.70 2.98 2.91
C VAL A 296 -14.65 3.14 4.09
N GLU A 297 -15.04 4.36 4.45
CA GLU A 297 -15.99 4.58 5.55
C GLU A 297 -17.38 4.00 5.25
N ARG A 298 -17.89 4.20 4.02
CA ARG A 298 -19.20 3.68 3.58
C ARG A 298 -19.27 2.16 3.57
N ASP A 299 -18.21 1.50 3.10
CA ASP A 299 -18.25 0.07 2.76
C ASP A 299 -17.78 -0.86 3.89
N GLY A 300 -17.51 -0.32 5.09
CA GLY A 300 -17.23 -1.13 6.29
C GLY A 300 -16.14 -0.62 7.23
N GLY A 301 -15.48 0.49 6.87
CA GLY A 301 -14.45 1.14 7.67
C GLY A 301 -13.06 0.48 7.60
N TRP A 302 -12.10 1.20 8.16
CA TRP A 302 -10.66 0.89 8.09
C TRP A 302 -10.24 -0.43 8.73
N SER A 303 -11.03 -0.95 9.68
CA SER A 303 -10.79 -2.25 10.32
C SER A 303 -11.03 -3.43 9.38
N ALA A 304 -11.97 -3.30 8.43
CA ALA A 304 -12.35 -4.37 7.51
C ALA A 304 -11.50 -4.45 6.22
N LEU A 305 -10.55 -3.54 6.03
CA LEU A 305 -9.49 -3.67 5.02
C LEU A 305 -8.61 -4.91 5.31
N GLY A 306 -8.31 -5.68 4.27
CA GLY A 306 -7.34 -6.77 4.27
C GLY A 306 -5.91 -6.25 4.14
N LYS A 307 -4.93 -7.13 4.39
CA LYS A 307 -3.51 -6.79 4.51
C LYS A 307 -2.96 -6.05 3.28
N GLU A 308 -3.28 -6.52 2.09
CA GLU A 308 -2.80 -5.99 0.81
C GLU A 308 -3.36 -4.57 0.56
N GLU A 309 -4.61 -4.33 0.96
CA GLU A 309 -5.25 -3.02 0.84
C GLU A 309 -4.86 -2.06 1.97
N VAL A 310 -4.52 -2.56 3.17
CA VAL A 310 -3.86 -1.77 4.23
C VAL A 310 -2.50 -1.27 3.75
N GLU A 311 -1.67 -2.14 3.15
CA GLU A 311 -0.36 -1.76 2.60
C GLU A 311 -0.49 -0.75 1.46
N ARG A 312 -1.39 -1.01 0.48
CA ARG A 312 -1.69 -0.05 -0.60
C ARG A 312 -2.20 1.28 -0.06
N ALA A 313 -3.14 1.27 0.89
CA ALA A 313 -3.70 2.48 1.50
C ALA A 313 -2.63 3.31 2.23
N CYS A 314 -1.67 2.66 2.89
CA CYS A 314 -0.51 3.30 3.51
C CYS A 314 0.37 4.00 2.47
N VAL A 315 0.78 3.25 1.42
CA VAL A 315 1.67 3.77 0.36
C VAL A 315 1.04 4.97 -0.33
N GLU A 316 -0.26 4.90 -0.69
CA GLU A 316 -0.99 6.00 -1.34
C GLU A 316 -1.15 7.25 -0.45
N ARG A 317 -1.17 7.06 0.88
CA ARG A 317 -1.30 8.14 1.87
C ARG A 317 0.03 8.71 2.37
N GLY A 318 1.16 8.28 1.79
CA GLY A 318 2.48 8.78 2.15
C GLY A 318 3.12 8.09 3.36
N ILE A 319 2.47 7.08 3.94
CA ILE A 319 3.02 6.28 5.04
C ILE A 319 4.13 5.36 4.49
N ALA A 320 5.25 5.26 5.22
CA ALA A 320 6.28 4.26 4.97
C ALA A 320 5.81 2.87 5.45
N VAL A 321 5.95 1.84 4.62
CA VAL A 321 5.56 0.45 4.90
C VAL A 321 6.73 -0.53 4.97
N VAL A 322 7.91 -0.19 4.41
CA VAL A 322 9.07 -1.08 4.40
C VAL A 322 9.47 -1.49 5.82
N GLY A 323 9.54 -2.79 6.06
CA GLY A 323 9.97 -3.39 7.34
C GLY A 323 8.93 -3.37 8.45
N LYS A 324 7.73 -2.81 8.22
CA LYS A 324 6.68 -2.68 9.25
C LYS A 324 5.74 -3.88 9.29
N ARG A 325 5.16 -4.13 10.46
CA ARG A 325 4.11 -5.15 10.66
C ARG A 325 2.73 -4.60 10.35
N GLU A 326 1.79 -5.47 10.01
CA GLU A 326 0.41 -5.07 9.67
C GLU A 326 -0.26 -4.24 10.79
N ASP A 327 -0.03 -4.59 12.06
CA ASP A 327 -0.55 -3.83 13.20
C ASP A 327 -0.01 -2.39 13.28
N GLU A 328 1.25 -2.18 12.89
CA GLU A 328 1.87 -0.86 12.84
C GLU A 328 1.30 -0.04 11.68
N LEU A 329 1.04 -0.67 10.54
CA LEU A 329 0.39 -0.04 9.39
C LEU A 329 -1.05 0.38 9.72
N ARG A 330 -1.83 -0.51 10.35
CA ARG A 330 -3.19 -0.22 10.83
C ARG A 330 -3.20 0.92 11.86
N LYS A 331 -2.25 0.94 12.80
CA LYS A 331 -2.08 2.06 13.75
C LYS A 331 -1.75 3.36 13.04
N ALA A 332 -0.81 3.36 12.09
CA ALA A 332 -0.41 4.55 11.34
C ALA A 332 -1.58 5.12 10.51
N LEU A 333 -2.33 4.28 9.80
CA LEU A 333 -3.57 4.69 9.11
C LEU A 333 -4.59 5.27 10.09
N ALA A 334 -4.84 4.59 11.22
CA ALA A 334 -5.80 5.05 12.21
C ALA A 334 -5.41 6.38 12.89
N VAL A 335 -4.13 6.74 12.95
CA VAL A 335 -3.65 8.07 13.36
C VAL A 335 -3.93 9.10 12.25
N GLN A 336 -3.50 8.80 11.02
CA GLN A 336 -3.61 9.72 9.88
C GLN A 336 -5.07 10.03 9.50
N VAL A 337 -5.97 9.06 9.67
CA VAL A 337 -7.42 9.21 9.44
C VAL A 337 -8.09 9.95 10.59
N ARG A 338 -7.81 9.61 11.86
CA ARG A 338 -8.47 10.25 13.01
C ARG A 338 -8.04 11.69 13.23
N GLY A 339 -6.80 12.07 12.89
CA GLY A 339 -6.43 13.49 12.88
C GLY A 339 -7.35 14.32 11.98
N GLY A 340 -7.99 13.72 10.97
CA GLY A 340 -8.87 14.40 10.01
C GLY A 340 -10.34 14.43 10.39
N LYS A 341 -10.66 14.16 11.66
CA LYS A 341 -11.99 14.30 12.23
C LYS A 341 -11.94 15.27 13.41
N PHE A 342 -11.71 16.54 13.09
CA PHE A 342 -11.92 17.71 13.95
C PHE A 342 -12.59 18.81 13.10
#